data_AF-A0A7C6TLE0-F1
#
_entry.id   AF-A0A7C6TLE0-F1
#
_cell.length_a   1.000
_cell.length_b   1.000
_cell.length_c   1.000
_cell.angle_alpha   90.00
_cell.angle_beta   90.00
_cell.angle_gamma   90.00
#
_symmetry.space_group_name_H-M   'P 1'
#
loop_
_entity.id
_entity.type
_entity.pdbx_description
1 polymer ?
#
loop_
_entity_poly.entity_id
_entity_poly.type
_entity_poly.pdbx_seq_one_letter_code
_entity_poly.pdbx_strand_id
1 'polypeptide(L)'
;ADRIWYPGAPEVTSRRETDPGNVLVVDIDPDTHRAEVDKVHVGTWAFTVIEADLNSTEDVTEFEERMNAVPDKDRTAVWLILRGTLPTAAKARLDEQLDHFSDLFALVSLWERHMDLAVVAADEDFADLGLSGYLQETLDELSARAAADDDSAVAAQDALGLLFRFARSGS
;
A
#
# COMPACT_ATOMS: atom_id res chain seq x y z
N ALA A 1 23.88 -27.97 16.74
CA ALA A 1 23.56 -26.73 17.48
C ALA A 1 22.15 -26.89 18.07
N ASP A 2 21.91 -27.97 18.81
CA ASP A 2 20.58 -28.61 18.83
C ASP A 2 19.82 -28.40 20.15
N ARG A 3 20.05 -27.27 20.84
CA ARG A 3 19.49 -27.02 22.20
C ARG A 3 19.10 -25.57 22.47
N ILE A 4 19.12 -24.70 21.46
CA ILE A 4 18.78 -23.29 21.63
C ILE A 4 17.66 -22.97 20.65
N TRP A 5 16.55 -22.48 21.19
CA TRP A 5 15.40 -22.04 20.42
C TRP A 5 15.04 -20.61 20.79
N TYR A 6 14.59 -19.85 19.80
CA TYR A 6 14.07 -18.51 19.98
C TYR A 6 12.67 -18.45 19.35
N PRO A 7 11.60 -18.26 20.15
CA PRO A 7 10.23 -18.20 19.61
C PRO A 7 9.96 -16.96 18.76
N GLY A 8 10.80 -15.93 18.83
CA GLY A 8 10.41 -14.59 18.41
C GLY A 8 9.65 -13.83 19.49
N ALA A 9 9.14 -12.66 19.14
CA ALA A 9 8.23 -11.92 20.01
C ALA A 9 6.83 -12.58 19.99
N PRO A 10 6.11 -12.62 21.13
CA PRO A 10 4.78 -13.24 21.20
C PRO A 10 3.69 -12.45 20.45
N GLU A 11 3.96 -11.19 20.14
CA GLU A 11 3.18 -10.35 19.23
C GLU A 11 4.15 -9.63 18.30
N VAL A 12 3.72 -9.33 17.07
CA VAL A 12 4.57 -8.61 16.12
C VAL A 12 4.86 -7.18 16.60
N THR A 13 6.13 -6.79 16.59
CA THR A 13 6.54 -5.43 16.95
C THR A 13 7.20 -4.69 15.79
N SER A 14 7.63 -5.42 14.75
CA SER A 14 8.27 -4.86 13.57
C SER A 14 8.04 -5.72 12.35
N ARG A 15 7.81 -5.07 11.21
CA ARG A 15 7.64 -5.73 9.89
C ARG A 15 8.87 -6.51 9.40
N ARG A 16 10.01 -6.36 10.08
CA ARG A 16 11.26 -7.09 9.77
C ARG A 16 11.48 -8.31 10.64
N GLU A 17 10.59 -8.56 11.60
CA GLU A 17 10.67 -9.75 12.44
C GLU A 17 10.47 -11.00 11.58
N THR A 18 11.26 -12.04 11.89
CA THR A 18 11.10 -13.35 11.27
C THR A 18 10.20 -14.18 12.17
N ASP A 19 9.07 -14.62 11.65
CA ASP A 19 8.13 -15.53 12.31
C ASP A 19 7.73 -15.09 13.74
N PRO A 20 7.21 -13.86 13.92
CA PRO A 20 6.70 -13.41 15.22
C PRO A 20 5.35 -14.06 15.55
N GLY A 21 4.87 -13.82 16.77
CA GLY A 21 3.56 -14.28 17.21
C GLY A 21 3.58 -15.67 17.81
N ASN A 22 4.74 -16.18 18.21
CA ASN A 22 4.87 -17.56 18.64
C ASN A 22 5.33 -17.70 20.09
N VAL A 23 4.93 -18.81 20.70
CA VAL A 23 5.50 -19.33 21.94
C VAL A 23 5.97 -20.77 21.71
N LEU A 24 6.89 -21.24 22.55
CA LEU A 24 7.35 -22.63 22.52
C LEU A 24 6.73 -23.40 23.68
N VAL A 25 6.07 -24.51 23.36
CA VAL A 25 5.73 -25.56 24.32
C VAL A 25 6.87 -26.56 24.27
N VAL A 26 7.54 -26.79 25.40
CA VAL A 26 8.73 -27.64 25.47
C VAL A 26 8.47 -28.78 26.43
N ASP A 27 8.40 -29.98 25.89
CA ASP A 27 8.29 -31.21 26.66
C ASP A 27 9.67 -31.82 26.82
N ILE A 28 10.09 -32.04 28.07
CA ILE A 28 11.40 -32.62 28.40
C ILE A 28 11.19 -34.03 28.93
N ASP A 29 11.76 -34.99 28.22
CA ASP A 29 11.77 -36.38 28.65
C ASP A 29 12.65 -36.52 29.93
N PRO A 30 12.10 -37.05 31.04
CA PRO A 30 12.79 -37.05 32.34
C PRO A 30 13.96 -38.03 32.41
N ASP A 31 14.01 -39.05 31.56
CA ASP A 31 15.04 -40.10 31.60
C ASP A 31 16.17 -39.82 30.62
N THR A 32 15.82 -39.35 29.41
CA THR A 32 16.75 -39.10 28.31
C THR A 32 17.17 -37.63 28.21
N HIS A 33 16.46 -36.72 28.90
CA HIS A 33 16.62 -35.27 28.82
C HIS A 33 16.50 -34.71 27.39
N ARG A 34 15.80 -35.43 26.51
CA ARG A 34 15.48 -34.94 25.17
C ARG A 34 14.35 -33.92 25.26
N ALA A 35 14.53 -32.78 24.58
CA ALA A 35 13.49 -31.76 24.45
C ALA A 35 12.74 -31.98 23.13
N GLU A 36 11.41 -32.09 23.21
CA GLU A 36 10.49 -31.93 22.11
C GLU A 36 9.92 -30.51 22.18
N VAL A 37 9.95 -29.80 21.06
CA VAL A 37 9.65 -28.37 21.02
C VAL A 37 8.59 -28.11 19.98
N ASP A 38 7.39 -27.78 20.45
CA ASP A 38 6.26 -27.37 19.61
C ASP A 38 6.15 -25.85 19.57
N LYS A 39 5.96 -25.31 18.37
CA LYS A 39 5.71 -23.90 18.17
C LYS A 39 4.20 -23.66 18.08
N VAL A 40 3.68 -22.79 18.94
CA VAL A 40 2.26 -22.44 18.97
C VAL A 40 2.12 -20.96 18.64
N HIS A 41 1.36 -20.64 17.60
CA HIS A 41 1.04 -19.25 17.24
C HIS A 41 -0.03 -18.70 18.18
N VAL A 42 0.31 -17.62 18.89
CA VAL A 42 -0.56 -16.87 19.81
C VAL A 42 -0.69 -15.40 19.40
N GLY A 43 0.16 -14.97 18.47
CA GLY A 43 0.13 -13.67 17.84
C GLY A 43 -1.17 -13.46 17.09
N THR A 44 -1.48 -12.20 16.96
CA THR A 44 -2.88 -11.81 16.89
C THR A 44 -3.00 -10.53 16.04
N TRP A 45 -1.91 -9.78 15.92
CA TRP A 45 -1.66 -8.74 14.94
C TRP A 45 -0.77 -9.26 13.80
N ALA A 46 -0.91 -8.67 12.61
CA ALA A 46 -0.08 -8.99 11.45
C ALA A 46 0.52 -7.72 10.84
N PHE A 47 1.83 -7.72 10.59
CA PHE A 47 2.52 -6.63 9.88
C PHE A 47 2.99 -7.17 8.52
N THR A 48 2.57 -6.54 7.42
CA THR A 48 2.89 -7.01 6.06
C THR A 48 3.34 -5.89 5.15
N VAL A 49 4.13 -6.24 4.13
CA VAL A 49 4.56 -5.34 3.07
C VAL A 49 3.94 -5.82 1.77
N ILE A 50 3.25 -4.93 1.07
CA ILE A 50 2.67 -5.21 -0.25
C ILE A 50 3.34 -4.30 -1.26
N GLU A 51 3.97 -4.93 -2.25
CA GLU A 51 4.62 -4.25 -3.37
C GLU A 51 3.78 -4.44 -4.63
N ALA A 52 3.63 -3.38 -5.42
CA ALA A 52 2.91 -3.41 -6.69
C ALA A 52 3.52 -2.43 -7.70
N ASP A 53 3.70 -2.91 -8.93
CA ASP A 53 3.99 -2.09 -10.10
C ASP A 53 2.65 -1.76 -10.78
N LEU A 54 2.30 -0.48 -10.83
CA LEU A 54 1.02 0.03 -11.31
C LEU A 54 1.25 0.85 -12.58
N ASN A 55 0.91 0.28 -13.74
CA ASN A 55 1.10 0.89 -15.04
C ASN A 55 -0.19 0.96 -15.88
N SER A 56 -1.30 0.50 -15.32
CA SER A 56 -2.60 0.43 -15.98
C SER A 56 -3.75 0.42 -14.98
N THR A 57 -4.98 0.59 -15.50
CA THR A 57 -6.20 0.42 -14.68
C THR A 57 -6.40 -1.03 -14.22
N GLU A 58 -5.90 -1.99 -14.99
CA GLU A 58 -5.99 -3.42 -14.64
C GLU A 58 -5.08 -3.74 -13.46
N ASP A 59 -3.85 -3.18 -13.43
CA ASP A 59 -2.94 -3.33 -12.28
C ASP A 59 -3.54 -2.75 -10.99
N VAL A 60 -4.25 -1.62 -11.09
CA VAL A 60 -4.99 -1.02 -9.95
C VAL A 60 -6.12 -1.92 -9.48
N THR A 61 -6.76 -2.66 -10.39
CA THR A 61 -7.81 -3.63 -10.05
C THR A 61 -7.21 -4.87 -9.37
N GLU A 62 -6.11 -5.41 -9.88
CA GLU A 62 -5.40 -6.53 -9.25
C GLU A 62 -4.87 -6.15 -7.85
N PHE A 63 -4.35 -4.93 -7.70
CA PHE A 63 -3.92 -4.42 -6.41
C PHE A 63 -5.08 -4.37 -5.39
N GLU A 64 -6.25 -3.90 -5.82
CA GLU A 64 -7.47 -3.90 -5.00
C GLU A 64 -7.88 -5.32 -4.58
N GLU A 65 -7.84 -6.30 -5.48
CA GLU A 65 -8.13 -7.70 -5.15
C GLU A 65 -7.14 -8.26 -4.12
N ARG A 66 -5.85 -7.97 -4.28
CA ARG A 66 -4.80 -8.37 -3.33
C ARG A 66 -5.03 -7.76 -1.95
N MET A 67 -5.37 -6.48 -1.87
CA MET A 67 -5.69 -5.81 -0.61
C MET A 67 -6.95 -6.41 0.04
N ASN A 68 -7.97 -6.73 -0.76
CA ASN A 68 -9.19 -7.38 -0.29
C ASN A 68 -8.95 -8.80 0.24
N ALA A 69 -8.00 -9.54 -0.33
CA ALA A 69 -7.67 -10.90 0.11
C ALA A 69 -6.97 -10.95 1.49
N VAL A 70 -6.46 -9.84 2.01
CA VAL A 70 -5.79 -9.81 3.32
C VAL A 70 -6.81 -10.04 4.44
N PRO A 71 -6.64 -11.05 5.30
CA PRO A 71 -7.55 -11.32 6.42
C PRO A 71 -7.36 -10.31 7.57
N ASP A 72 -8.28 -10.32 8.54
CA ASP A 72 -8.16 -9.61 9.82
C ASP A 72 -7.62 -8.17 9.68
N LYS A 73 -8.22 -7.41 8.76
CA LYS A 73 -7.73 -6.07 8.36
C LYS A 73 -7.64 -5.13 9.56
N ASP A 74 -8.61 -5.19 10.47
CA ASP A 74 -8.67 -4.42 11.72
C ASP A 74 -7.49 -4.67 12.67
N ARG A 75 -6.67 -5.70 12.39
CA ARG A 75 -5.48 -6.09 13.15
C ARG A 75 -4.24 -6.27 12.28
N THR A 76 -4.34 -5.81 11.04
CA THR A 76 -3.26 -5.90 10.05
C THR A 76 -2.76 -4.51 9.72
N ALA A 77 -1.45 -4.31 9.89
CA ALA A 77 -0.75 -3.12 9.44
C ALA A 77 -0.04 -3.42 8.12
N VAL A 78 -0.31 -2.63 7.10
CA VAL A 78 0.22 -2.78 5.75
C VAL A 78 1.14 -1.61 5.42
N TRP A 79 2.33 -1.93 4.94
CA TRP A 79 3.22 -0.97 4.30
C TRP A 79 3.21 -1.20 2.79
N LEU A 80 2.93 -0.14 2.04
CA LEU A 80 2.82 -0.19 0.60
C LEU A 80 4.09 0.33 -0.06
N ILE A 81 4.55 -0.37 -1.10
CA ILE A 81 5.59 0.09 -2.03
C ILE A 81 4.97 0.07 -3.41
N LEU A 82 4.60 1.25 -3.91
CA LEU A 82 3.94 1.42 -5.21
C LEU A 82 4.91 2.06 -6.19
N ARG A 83 5.00 1.50 -7.39
CA ARG A 83 5.90 1.95 -8.46
C ARG A 83 5.17 1.99 -9.80
N GLY A 84 5.74 2.69 -10.77
CA GLY A 84 5.25 2.70 -12.15
C GLY A 84 4.66 4.04 -12.57
N THR A 85 3.83 4.02 -13.60
CA THR A 85 3.24 5.24 -14.16
C THR A 85 1.77 5.03 -14.46
N LEU A 86 0.90 5.83 -13.84
CA LEU A 86 -0.54 5.75 -14.06
C LEU A 86 -1.09 6.95 -14.84
N PRO A 87 -2.09 6.75 -15.70
CA PRO A 87 -2.92 7.85 -16.17
C PRO A 87 -3.70 8.47 -15.00
N THR A 88 -4.14 9.72 -15.16
CA THR A 88 -4.75 10.48 -14.04
C THR A 88 -6.02 9.81 -13.53
N ALA A 89 -6.82 9.26 -14.43
CA ALA A 89 -8.03 8.52 -14.08
C ALA A 89 -7.74 7.28 -13.21
N ALA A 90 -6.69 6.52 -13.52
CA ALA A 90 -6.31 5.33 -12.76
C ALA A 90 -5.72 5.71 -11.39
N LYS A 91 -4.93 6.79 -11.32
CA LYS A 91 -4.44 7.33 -10.04
C LYS A 91 -5.58 7.78 -9.14
N ALA A 92 -6.58 8.48 -9.67
CA ALA A 92 -7.74 8.91 -8.89
C ALA A 92 -8.50 7.71 -8.30
N ARG A 93 -8.66 6.61 -9.07
CA ARG A 93 -9.24 5.36 -8.57
C ARG A 93 -8.38 4.74 -7.46
N LEU A 94 -7.06 4.69 -7.65
CA LEU A 94 -6.14 4.19 -6.63
C LEU A 94 -6.27 4.97 -5.32
N ASP A 95 -6.37 6.30 -5.38
CA ASP A 95 -6.53 7.13 -4.18
C ASP A 95 -7.84 6.83 -3.44
N GLU A 96 -8.94 6.66 -4.15
CA GLU A 96 -10.23 6.25 -3.55
C GLU A 96 -10.14 4.87 -2.89
N GLN A 97 -9.43 3.92 -3.50
CA GLN A 97 -9.20 2.60 -2.91
C GLN A 97 -8.32 2.69 -1.66
N LEU A 98 -7.25 3.49 -1.69
CA LEU A 98 -6.37 3.68 -0.53
C LEU A 98 -7.10 4.34 0.62
N ASP A 99 -7.93 5.36 0.36
CA ASP A 99 -8.82 5.97 1.34
C ASP A 99 -9.74 4.91 1.96
N HIS A 100 -10.41 4.10 1.12
CA HIS A 100 -11.27 3.02 1.59
C HIS A 100 -10.53 2.00 2.47
N PHE A 101 -9.34 1.55 2.07
CA PHE A 101 -8.56 0.60 2.85
C PHE A 101 -8.00 1.19 4.13
N SER A 102 -7.75 2.51 4.17
CA SER A 102 -7.32 3.19 5.40
C SER A 102 -8.35 3.11 6.53
N ASP A 103 -9.64 3.00 6.19
CA ASP A 103 -10.73 2.80 7.14
C ASP A 103 -10.89 1.34 7.60
N LEU A 104 -10.41 0.38 6.81
CA LEU A 104 -10.57 -1.06 7.08
C LEU A 104 -9.37 -1.67 7.81
N PHE A 105 -8.16 -1.26 7.43
CA PHE A 105 -6.94 -1.79 8.01
C PHE A 105 -6.58 -1.07 9.31
N ALA A 106 -5.88 -1.77 10.19
CA ALA A 106 -5.33 -1.15 11.39
C ALA A 106 -4.30 -0.05 11.05
N LEU A 107 -3.61 -0.21 9.92
CA LEU A 107 -2.74 0.80 9.32
C LEU A 107 -2.57 0.51 7.83
N VAL A 108 -2.68 1.54 7.00
CA VAL A 108 -2.10 1.57 5.65
C VAL A 108 -1.07 2.68 5.62
N SER A 109 0.19 2.34 5.34
CA SER A 109 1.29 3.30 5.31
C SER A 109 2.02 3.22 3.98
N LEU A 110 2.02 4.33 3.24
CA LEU A 110 2.86 4.50 2.06
C LEU A 110 4.31 4.60 2.49
N TRP A 111 5.17 3.74 1.94
CA TRP A 111 6.57 3.74 2.29
C TRP A 111 7.35 4.70 1.38
N GLU A 112 7.20 6.01 1.64
CA GLU A 112 7.66 7.13 0.81
C GLU A 112 9.05 6.94 0.18
N ARG A 113 10.06 6.53 0.97
CA ARG A 113 11.45 6.31 0.47
C ARG A 113 11.61 5.20 -0.58
N HIS A 114 10.58 4.41 -0.84
CA HIS A 114 10.59 3.35 -1.86
C HIS A 114 9.43 3.49 -2.86
N MET A 115 8.61 4.54 -2.76
CA MET A 115 7.60 4.83 -3.76
C MET A 115 8.24 5.49 -4.97
N ASP A 116 7.77 5.09 -6.15
CA ASP A 116 8.22 5.63 -7.43
C ASP A 116 7.04 5.54 -8.42
N LEU A 117 5.94 6.20 -8.06
CA LEU A 117 4.69 6.19 -8.83
C LEU A 117 4.50 7.56 -9.49
N ALA A 118 4.67 7.64 -10.80
CA ALA A 118 4.41 8.84 -11.58
C ALA A 118 2.96 8.89 -12.08
N VAL A 119 2.46 10.11 -12.29
CA VAL A 119 1.14 10.32 -12.91
C VAL A 119 1.34 11.04 -14.24
N VAL A 120 0.69 10.52 -15.28
CA VAL A 120 0.63 11.17 -16.59
C VAL A 120 -0.78 11.68 -16.81
N ALA A 121 -0.90 12.99 -17.07
CA ALA A 121 -2.12 13.54 -17.62
C ALA A 121 -2.18 13.15 -19.10
N ALA A 122 -3.04 12.20 -19.46
CA ALA A 122 -3.36 11.98 -20.86
C ALA A 122 -4.41 13.02 -21.28
N ASP A 123 -4.26 13.65 -22.44
CA ASP A 123 -5.24 14.64 -22.95
C ASP A 123 -6.67 14.06 -22.98
N GLU A 124 -6.76 12.76 -23.23
CA GLU A 124 -8.01 11.98 -23.22
C GLU A 124 -8.64 11.83 -21.83
N ASP A 125 -7.88 11.85 -20.74
CA ASP A 125 -8.44 11.80 -19.36
C ASP A 125 -9.34 13.02 -19.08
N PHE A 126 -9.03 14.16 -19.70
CA PHE A 126 -9.72 15.42 -19.43
C PHE A 126 -10.58 15.92 -20.59
N ALA A 127 -10.40 15.36 -21.80
CA ALA A 127 -11.19 15.70 -22.98
C ALA A 127 -12.70 15.49 -22.75
N ASP A 128 -13.07 14.42 -22.04
CA ASP A 128 -14.47 14.08 -21.76
C ASP A 128 -15.10 14.96 -20.66
N LEU A 129 -14.29 15.73 -19.92
CA LEU A 129 -14.73 16.54 -18.78
C LEU A 129 -15.17 17.96 -19.18
N GLY A 130 -15.05 18.33 -20.46
CA GLY A 130 -15.53 19.62 -20.98
C GLY A 130 -14.85 20.83 -20.34
N LEU A 131 -13.62 20.67 -19.84
CA LEU A 131 -12.84 21.76 -19.27
C LEU A 131 -12.58 22.83 -20.35
N SER A 132 -12.79 24.10 -20.01
CA SER A 132 -12.57 25.21 -20.93
C SER A 132 -12.00 26.44 -20.24
N GLY A 133 -11.33 27.29 -21.02
CA GLY A 133 -10.74 28.54 -20.54
C GLY A 133 -9.66 28.29 -19.47
N TYR A 134 -9.80 28.96 -18.33
CA TYR A 134 -8.82 28.95 -17.23
C TYR A 134 -8.53 27.54 -16.67
N LEU A 135 -9.51 26.62 -16.72
CA LEU A 135 -9.32 25.25 -16.24
C LEU A 135 -8.35 24.46 -17.13
N GLN A 136 -8.34 24.72 -18.44
CA GLN A 136 -7.44 24.05 -19.36
C GLN A 136 -6.01 24.57 -19.21
N GLU A 137 -5.83 25.88 -19.03
CA GLU A 137 -4.52 26.48 -18.73
C GLU A 137 -3.95 25.95 -17.39
N THR A 138 -4.80 25.78 -16.37
CA THR A 138 -4.40 25.19 -15.08
C THR A 138 -4.00 23.72 -15.24
N LEU A 139 -4.73 22.95 -16.05
CA LEU A 139 -4.41 21.55 -16.35
C LEU A 139 -3.05 21.45 -17.05
N ASP A 140 -2.79 22.27 -18.07
CA ASP A 140 -1.51 22.28 -18.79
C ASP A 140 -0.35 22.61 -17.84
N GLU A 141 -0.54 23.59 -16.95
CA GLU A 141 0.46 24.00 -15.96
C GLU A 141 0.75 22.90 -14.93
N LEU A 142 -0.29 22.24 -14.41
CA LEU A 142 -0.15 21.12 -13.47
C LEU A 142 0.49 19.91 -14.14
N SER A 143 0.14 19.62 -15.39
CA SER A 143 0.70 18.50 -16.15
C SER A 143 2.20 18.70 -16.41
N ALA A 144 2.60 19.92 -16.77
CA ALA A 144 4.01 20.27 -16.93
C ALA A 144 4.80 20.14 -15.62
N ARG A 145 4.22 20.57 -14.48
CA ARG A 145 4.86 20.42 -13.16
C ARG A 145 4.92 18.97 -12.69
N ALA A 146 3.89 18.18 -12.92
CA ALA A 146 3.84 16.77 -12.54
C ALA A 146 4.92 15.92 -13.24
N ALA A 147 5.38 16.37 -14.42
CA ALA A 147 6.47 15.77 -15.18
C ALA A 147 7.87 16.30 -14.81
N ALA A 148 7.96 17.28 -13.90
CA ALA A 148 9.24 17.76 -13.39
C ALA A 148 9.85 16.77 -12.38
N ASP A 149 11.16 16.88 -12.14
CA ASP A 149 11.90 16.04 -11.19
C ASP A 149 12.27 16.86 -9.94
N ASP A 150 11.32 17.63 -9.42
CA ASP A 150 11.48 18.47 -8.23
C ASP A 150 10.33 18.24 -7.23
N ASP A 151 10.47 18.80 -6.01
CA ASP A 151 9.50 18.63 -4.93
C ASP A 151 8.08 19.09 -5.29
N SER A 152 7.91 19.92 -6.33
CA SER A 152 6.59 20.38 -6.78
C SER A 152 5.84 19.34 -7.62
N ALA A 153 6.54 18.31 -8.13
CA ALA A 153 5.95 17.27 -8.97
C ALA A 153 4.90 16.45 -8.19
N VAL A 154 5.21 16.04 -6.96
CA VAL A 154 4.27 15.25 -6.11
C VAL A 154 2.99 16.04 -5.85
N ALA A 155 3.12 17.31 -5.43
CA ALA A 155 1.98 18.17 -5.18
C ALA A 155 1.14 18.42 -6.45
N ALA A 156 1.78 18.51 -7.62
CA ALA A 156 1.08 18.66 -8.89
C ALA A 156 0.34 17.37 -9.30
N GLN A 157 0.92 16.20 -9.08
CA GLN A 157 0.28 14.91 -9.32
C GLN A 157 -0.96 14.72 -8.44
N ASP A 158 -0.88 15.07 -7.15
CA ASP A 158 -2.02 15.05 -6.23
C ASP A 158 -3.11 16.04 -6.67
N ALA A 159 -2.72 17.25 -7.09
CA ALA A 159 -3.65 18.26 -7.58
C ALA A 159 -4.38 17.82 -8.86
N LEU A 160 -3.71 17.13 -9.79
CA LEU A 160 -4.33 16.55 -10.98
C LEU A 160 -5.40 15.50 -10.61
N GLY A 161 -5.09 14.60 -9.68
CA GLY A 161 -6.06 13.63 -9.17
C GLY A 161 -7.27 14.28 -8.52
N LEU A 162 -7.06 15.33 -7.72
CA LEU A 162 -8.14 16.13 -7.12
C LEU A 162 -9.02 16.82 -8.17
N LEU A 163 -8.40 17.47 -9.16
CA LEU A 163 -9.12 18.14 -10.26
C LEU A 163 -10.02 17.15 -11.01
N PHE A 164 -9.49 15.97 -11.33
CA PHE A 164 -10.23 14.91 -12.00
C PHE A 164 -11.46 14.45 -11.18
N ARG A 165 -11.30 14.21 -9.87
CA ARG A 165 -12.41 13.85 -8.99
C ARG A 165 -13.48 14.95 -8.88
N PHE A 166 -13.08 16.23 -8.84
CA PHE A 166 -14.02 17.35 -8.82
C PHE A 166 -14.80 17.48 -10.12
N ALA A 167 -14.12 17.37 -11.26
CA ALA A 167 -14.77 17.47 -12.56
C ALA A 167 -15.81 16.35 -12.77
N ARG A 168 -15.56 15.15 -12.23
CA ARG A 168 -16.51 14.02 -12.28
C ARG A 168 -17.66 14.13 -11.29
N SER A 169 -17.44 14.69 -10.11
CA SER A 169 -18.50 14.84 -9.09
C SER A 169 -19.41 16.06 -9.33
N GLY A 170 -18.98 17.00 -10.17
CA GLY A 170 -19.75 18.20 -10.56
C GLY A 170 -20.64 18.04 -11.80
N SER A 171 -20.55 16.92 -12.53
CA SER A 171 -21.50 16.53 -13.60
C SER A 171 -22.62 15.66 -13.06
#